data_AF-A0A327NTQ9-F1
#
_entry.id   AF-A0A327NTQ9-F1
#
_cell.length_a   1.000
_cell.length_b   1.000
_cell.length_c   1.000
_cell.angle_alpha   90.00
_cell.angle_beta   90.00
_cell.angle_gamma   90.00
#
_symmetry.space_group_name_H-M   'P 1'
#
loop_
_entity.id
_entity.type
_entity.pdbx_description
1 polymer ?
#
loop_
_entity_poly.entity_id
_entity_poly.type
_entity_poly.pdbx_seq_one_letter_code
_entity_poly.pdbx_strand_id
1 'polypeptide(L)'
;MQPKCHSSLAISGFNRPNRAIQNTDWVSDPADPTQSYRGQIQKGETVWFHDDLFGSGPAWQQVRLADHTLVFINPHHFEPLRQEQMT
;
A
#
# COMPACT_ATOMS: atom_id res chain seq x y z
N MET A 1 11.82 -3.40 33.04
CA MET A 1 10.96 -3.92 31.96
C MET A 1 10.54 -2.73 31.12
N GLN A 2 11.07 -2.58 29.90
CA GLN A 2 10.66 -1.50 29.00
C GLN A 2 9.50 -2.00 28.14
N PRO A 3 8.43 -1.21 27.93
CA PRO A 3 7.40 -1.58 26.99
C PRO A 3 8.01 -1.52 25.59
N LYS A 4 8.18 -2.70 25.00
CA LYS A 4 8.54 -2.88 23.60
C LYS A 4 7.38 -2.33 22.78
N CYS A 5 7.45 -1.05 22.41
CA CYS A 5 6.58 -0.46 21.40
C CYS A 5 6.88 -1.12 20.05
N HIS A 6 6.28 -2.28 19.80
CA HIS A 6 6.41 -3.09 18.58
C HIS A 6 5.56 -2.56 17.41
N SER A 7 5.01 -1.35 17.52
CA SER A 7 4.12 -0.78 16.49
C SER A 7 4.81 0.07 15.44
N SER A 8 6.08 0.50 15.64
CA SER A 8 6.76 1.39 14.69
C SER A 8 7.67 0.68 13.68
N LEU A 9 8.02 -0.59 13.90
CA LEU A 9 8.87 -1.37 12.98
C LEU A 9 8.10 -1.96 11.79
N ALA A 10 6.79 -2.16 11.91
CA ALA A 10 5.99 -2.88 10.91
C ALA A 10 5.75 -2.10 9.59
N ILE A 11 5.95 -0.78 9.58
CA ILE A 11 5.82 0.09 8.40
C ILE A 11 7.16 0.48 7.77
N SER A 12 8.28 0.03 8.34
CA SER A 12 9.60 0.29 7.79
C SER A 12 9.69 -0.31 6.39
N GLY A 13 10.22 0.46 5.44
CA GLY A 13 10.40 0.04 4.05
C GLY A 13 9.27 0.45 3.09
N PHE A 14 8.13 0.97 3.55
CA PHE A 14 7.09 1.51 2.65
C PHE A 14 7.36 2.97 2.27
N ASN A 15 8.39 3.21 1.46
CA ASN A 15 8.85 4.56 1.12
C ASN A 15 8.59 4.96 -0.34
N ARG A 16 8.08 4.07 -1.20
CA ARG A 16 7.87 4.37 -2.63
C ARG A 16 6.46 4.90 -2.91
N PRO A 17 6.26 6.22 -3.09
CA PRO A 17 4.95 6.77 -3.36
C PRO A 17 4.48 6.39 -4.77
N ASN A 18 3.27 5.87 -4.85
CA ASN A 18 2.58 5.59 -6.11
C ASN A 18 1.16 6.12 -6.01
N ARG A 19 0.64 6.62 -7.13
CA ARG A 19 -0.66 7.26 -7.21
C ARG A 19 -1.66 6.37 -7.92
N ALA A 20 -2.88 6.28 -7.40
CA ALA A 20 -3.96 5.56 -8.05
C ALA A 20 -4.35 6.25 -9.37
N ILE A 21 -4.33 5.53 -10.49
CA ILE A 21 -4.73 6.07 -11.81
C ILE A 21 -6.24 5.94 -12.07
N GLN A 22 -6.93 5.17 -11.24
CA GLN A 22 -8.38 4.96 -11.23
C GLN A 22 -8.85 4.64 -9.80
N ASN A 23 -10.16 4.72 -9.56
CA ASN A 23 -10.73 4.24 -8.30
C ASN A 23 -10.51 2.73 -8.19
N THR A 24 -10.08 2.26 -7.04
CA THR A 24 -9.75 0.84 -6.82
C THR A 24 -10.05 0.44 -5.39
N ASP A 25 -10.37 -0.83 -5.20
CA ASP A 25 -10.55 -1.39 -3.87
C ASP A 25 -9.21 -1.81 -3.26
N TRP A 26 -9.18 -1.83 -1.94
CA TRP A 26 -8.18 -2.52 -1.14
C TRP A 26 -8.85 -3.54 -0.24
N VAL A 27 -8.11 -4.58 0.15
CA VAL A 27 -8.53 -5.59 1.12
C VAL A 27 -7.49 -5.73 2.23
N SER A 28 -7.89 -6.05 3.46
CA SER A 28 -6.93 -6.29 4.54
C SER A 28 -6.26 -7.66 4.45
N ASP A 29 -6.97 -8.64 3.88
CA ASP A 29 -6.51 -10.02 3.69
C ASP A 29 -7.03 -10.56 2.35
N PRO A 30 -6.18 -10.76 1.33
CA PRO A 30 -6.60 -11.29 0.04
C PRO A 30 -6.92 -12.80 0.08
N ALA A 31 -6.54 -13.52 1.14
CA ALA A 31 -6.87 -14.93 1.32
C ALA A 31 -8.23 -15.14 2.03
N ASP A 32 -8.80 -14.09 2.63
CA ASP A 32 -10.14 -14.13 3.22
C ASP A 32 -11.21 -14.07 2.10
N PRO A 33 -11.94 -15.18 1.85
CA PRO A 33 -12.95 -15.22 0.80
C PRO A 33 -14.16 -14.33 1.10
N THR A 34 -14.35 -13.92 2.36
CA THR A 34 -15.44 -13.03 2.77
C THR A 34 -15.12 -11.56 2.50
N GLN A 35 -13.84 -11.23 2.32
CA GLN A 35 -13.33 -9.85 2.16
C GLN A 35 -13.98 -8.88 3.15
N SER A 36 -14.12 -9.32 4.41
CA SER A 36 -14.90 -8.62 5.43
C SER A 36 -14.40 -7.20 5.69
N TYR A 37 -13.11 -6.96 5.43
CA TYR A 37 -12.46 -5.68 5.60
C TYR A 37 -11.86 -5.22 4.27
N ARG A 38 -12.64 -4.39 3.60
CA ARG A 38 -12.29 -3.73 2.34
C ARG A 38 -12.61 -2.25 2.42
N GLY A 39 -11.97 -1.48 1.55
CA GLY A 39 -12.30 -0.08 1.35
C GLY A 39 -11.90 0.37 -0.04
N GLN A 40 -12.04 1.67 -0.28
CA GLN A 40 -11.78 2.25 -1.59
C GLN A 40 -10.63 3.25 -1.50
N ILE A 41 -9.78 3.23 -2.51
CA ILE A 41 -8.81 4.27 -2.83
C ILE A 41 -9.34 5.01 -4.06
N GLN A 42 -9.48 6.32 -3.95
CA GLN A 42 -9.91 7.19 -5.03
C GLN A 42 -8.75 7.46 -5.98
N LYS A 43 -9.08 7.69 -7.25
CA LYS A 43 -8.13 8.16 -8.26
C LYS A 43 -7.40 9.40 -7.75
N GLY A 44 -6.08 9.41 -7.87
CA GLY A 44 -5.22 10.50 -7.43
C GLY A 44 -4.69 10.35 -6.00
N GLU A 45 -5.26 9.46 -5.18
CA GLU A 45 -4.71 9.19 -3.85
C GLU A 45 -3.36 8.47 -3.94
N THR A 46 -2.51 8.72 -2.95
CA THR A 46 -1.16 8.17 -2.87
C THR A 46 -1.10 7.05 -1.85
N VAL A 47 -0.46 5.95 -2.23
CA VAL A 47 -0.09 4.85 -1.35
C VAL A 47 1.42 4.65 -1.43
N TRP A 48 1.99 3.98 -0.42
CA TRP A 48 3.42 3.71 -0.37
C TRP A 48 3.68 2.22 -0.52
N PHE A 49 4.48 1.88 -1.51
CA PHE A 49 4.95 0.52 -1.78
C PHE A 49 6.23 0.25 -0.99
N HIS A 50 6.45 -1.03 -0.67
CA HIS A 50 7.69 -1.48 -0.03
C HIS A 50 8.90 -1.30 -0.98
N ASP A 51 10.07 -0.96 -0.42
CA ASP A 51 11.31 -0.71 -1.15
C ASP A 51 11.84 -1.99 -1.78
N ASP A 52 11.83 -3.08 -1.00
CA ASP A 52 12.15 -4.41 -1.52
C ASP A 52 10.98 -4.90 -2.38
N LEU A 53 11.26 -5.11 -3.67
CA LEU A 53 10.37 -5.81 -4.59
C LEU A 53 10.25 -7.27 -4.17
N PHE A 54 9.37 -7.56 -3.22
CA PHE A 54 8.95 -8.92 -2.98
C PHE A 54 7.94 -9.34 -4.05
N GLY A 55 8.44 -10.12 -5.01
CA GLY A 55 7.69 -11.18 -5.66
C GLY A 55 6.91 -10.79 -6.91
N SER A 56 7.28 -11.44 -8.00
CA SER A 56 6.50 -11.61 -9.22
C SER A 56 5.25 -12.50 -8.98
N GLY A 57 4.24 -11.98 -8.27
CA GLY A 57 2.89 -12.55 -8.13
C GLY A 57 2.18 -12.05 -6.87
N PRO A 58 0.86 -12.26 -6.63
CA PRO A 58 -0.31 -12.49 -7.50
C PRO A 58 -1.06 -11.14 -7.76
N ALA A 59 -2.39 -11.16 -7.98
CA ALA A 59 -3.23 -9.96 -8.24
C ALA A 59 -3.22 -8.87 -7.14
N TRP A 60 -2.60 -9.13 -5.99
CA TRP A 60 -2.63 -8.28 -4.79
C TRP A 60 -1.21 -8.02 -4.26
N GLN A 61 -0.90 -6.77 -3.94
CA GLN A 61 0.36 -6.34 -3.35
C GLN A 61 0.10 -5.51 -2.08
N GLN A 62 0.89 -5.76 -1.03
CA GLN A 62 0.77 -5.00 0.22
C GLN A 62 1.34 -3.58 0.05
N VAL A 63 0.64 -2.60 0.59
CA VAL A 63 1.01 -1.18 0.62
C VAL A 63 0.63 -0.54 1.94
N ARG A 64 1.19 0.63 2.19
CA ARG A 64 0.82 1.51 3.31
C ARG A 64 -0.06 2.66 2.81
N LEU A 65 -1.17 2.89 3.50
CA LEU A 65 -2.03 4.06 3.32
C LEU A 65 -1.49 5.29 4.08
N ALA A 66 -2.06 6.48 3.83
CA ALA A 66 -1.65 7.73 4.46
C ALA A 66 -1.80 7.72 6.00
N ASP A 67 -2.77 6.97 6.52
CA ASP A 67 -3.03 6.78 7.95
C ASP A 67 -2.11 5.73 8.62
N HIS A 68 -1.14 5.18 7.87
CA HIS A 68 -0.25 4.08 8.26
C HIS A 68 -0.89 2.70 8.35
N THR A 69 -2.12 2.53 7.86
CA THR A 69 -2.74 1.21 7.71
C THR A 69 -2.06 0.42 6.58
N LEU A 70 -1.78 -0.86 6.82
CA LEU A 70 -1.28 -1.79 5.79
C LEU A 70 -2.44 -2.53 5.15
N VAL A 71 -2.54 -2.48 3.83
CA VAL A 71 -3.61 -3.10 3.04
C VAL A 71 -3.04 -3.75 1.78
N PHE A 72 -3.83 -4.56 1.10
CA PHE A 72 -3.50 -5.16 -0.18
C PHE A 72 -4.31 -4.52 -1.31
N ILE A 73 -3.63 -4.19 -2.40
CA ILE A 73 -4.21 -3.53 -3.58
C ILE A 73 -3.85 -4.29 -4.86
N ASN A 74 -4.56 -4.03 -5.97
CA ASN A 74 -4.05 -4.41 -7.29
C ASN A 74 -3.00 -3.38 -7.75
N PRO A 75 -1.71 -3.75 -7.87
CA PRO A 75 -0.65 -2.79 -8.19
C PRO A 75 -0.77 -2.20 -9.60
N HIS A 76 -1.47 -2.86 -10.53
CA HIS A 76 -1.68 -2.35 -11.89
C HIS A 76 -2.56 -1.10 -11.96
N HIS A 77 -3.25 -0.74 -10.86
CA HIS A 77 -4.07 0.47 -10.77
C HIS A 77 -3.29 1.68 -10.27
N PHE A 78 -1.96 1.58 -10.20
CA PHE A 78 -1.09 2.61 -9.64
C PHE A 78 0.09 2.89 -10.56
N GLU A 79 0.55 4.14 -10.53
CA GLU A 79 1.76 4.60 -11.22
C GLU A 79 2.74 5.22 -10.22
N PRO A 80 4.07 5.12 -10.44
CA PRO A 80 5.03 5.84 -9.62
C PRO A 80 4.74 7.33 -9.62
N LEU A 81 4.72 7.95 -8.44
CA LEU A 81 4.65 9.39 -8.34
C LEU A 81 5.99 9.94 -8.84
N ARG A 82 6.07 10.31 -10.11
CA ARG A 82 7.24 11.01 -10.64
C ARG A 82 7.31 12.33 -9.89
N GLN A 83 8.36 12.50 -9.08
CA GLN A 83 8.74 13.83 -8.65
C GLN A 83 9.20 14.54 -9.92
N GLU A 84 8.32 15.33 -10.52
CA GLU A 84 8.72 16.28 -11.54
C GLU A 84 9.79 17.16 -10.89
N GLN A 85 11.05 16.96 -11.29
CA GLN A 85 12.13 17.85 -10.95
C GLN A 85 11.75 19.21 -11.55
N MET A 86 11.27 20.11 -10.69
CA MET A 86 11.23 21.53 -11.00
C MET A 86 12.68 21.93 -11.33
N THR A 87 12.94 22.12 -12.62
CA THR A 87 14.17 22.74 -13.12
C THR A 87 13.80 24.11 -13.64
#